data_AF-A0A7N2LU11-F1
#
_entry.id   AF-A0A7N2LU11-F1
#
_cell.length_a   1.000
_cell.length_b   1.000
_cell.length_c   1.000
_cell.angle_alpha   90.00
_cell.angle_beta   90.00
_cell.angle_gamma   90.00
#
_symmetry.space_group_name_H-M   'P 1'
#
loop_
_entity.id
_entity.type
_entity.pdbx_description
1 polymer ?
#
loop_
_entity_poly.entity_id
_entity_poly.type
_entity_poly.pdbx_seq_one_letter_code
_entity_poly.pdbx_strand_id
1 'polypeptide(L)'
;MTAISEKSDSVARKLLEKTPGLLCMRNNLEETALFRSVRYGNKEMFHIFARKISRYEEENQKLFLQRTDKTTILHIAILSKNFELALEIAEKFEKLVYERDADGMTGLQLLSCNPGAFQRDDELGFFNSGWYT
;
A
#
# COMPACT_ATOMS: atom_id res chain seq x y z
N MET A 1 3.58 4.99 19.98
CA MET A 1 2.98 3.88 19.18
C MET A 1 3.93 2.69 18.98
N THR A 2 5.21 2.78 19.36
CA THR A 2 6.28 1.81 19.03
C THR A 2 6.11 0.40 19.64
N ALA A 3 5.65 0.29 20.89
CA ALA A 3 5.53 -1.04 21.53
C ALA A 3 4.43 -1.94 20.94
N ILE A 4 3.39 -1.33 20.35
CA ILE A 4 2.30 -2.08 19.72
C ILE A 4 2.74 -2.61 18.34
N SER A 5 3.46 -1.79 17.56
CA SER A 5 3.98 -2.21 16.25
C SER A 5 5.02 -3.33 16.41
N GLU A 6 5.95 -3.22 17.36
CA GLU A 6 6.94 -4.26 17.64
C GLU A 6 6.30 -5.61 18.02
N LYS A 7 5.24 -5.57 18.83
CA LYS A 7 4.50 -6.76 19.22
C LYS A 7 3.76 -7.37 18.02
N SER A 8 3.12 -6.56 17.18
CA SER A 8 2.42 -7.06 15.98
C SER A 8 3.37 -7.65 14.94
N ASP A 9 4.55 -7.06 14.76
CA ASP A 9 5.59 -7.54 13.84
C ASP A 9 6.11 -8.91 14.25
N SER A 10 6.38 -9.07 15.55
CA SER A 10 6.83 -10.35 16.12
C SER A 10 5.80 -11.46 15.89
N VAL A 11 4.51 -11.14 16.08
CA VAL A 11 3.42 -12.10 15.84
C VAL A 11 3.33 -12.46 14.35
N ALA A 12 3.34 -11.47 13.45
CA ALA A 12 3.27 -11.72 12.01
C ALA A 12 4.42 -12.61 11.51
N ARG A 13 5.66 -12.37 11.97
CA ARG A 13 6.82 -13.20 11.64
C ARG A 13 6.64 -14.64 12.11
N LYS A 14 6.27 -14.84 13.38
CA LYS A 14 6.06 -16.19 13.96
C LYS A 14 4.93 -16.95 13.27
N LEU A 15 3.84 -16.27 12.90
CA LEU A 15 2.73 -16.87 12.16
C LEU A 15 3.18 -17.33 10.77
N LEU A 16 3.93 -16.48 10.04
CA LEU A 16 4.44 -16.84 8.72
C LEU A 16 5.55 -17.90 8.74
N GLU A 17 6.28 -18.04 9.84
CA GLU A 17 7.22 -19.14 10.05
C GLU A 17 6.50 -20.47 10.24
N LYS A 18 5.41 -20.48 11.02
CA LYS A 18 4.59 -21.68 11.25
C LYS A 18 3.74 -22.05 10.05
N THR A 19 3.17 -21.06 9.37
CA THR A 19 2.22 -21.26 8.27
C THR A 19 2.48 -20.24 7.15
N PRO A 20 3.45 -20.49 6.26
CA PRO A 20 3.79 -19.58 5.16
C PRO A 20 2.62 -19.29 4.22
N GLY A 21 1.68 -20.23 4.07
CA GLY A 21 0.47 -20.07 3.25
C GLY A 21 -0.46 -18.95 3.69
N LEU A 22 -0.32 -18.42 4.92
CA LEU A 22 -1.09 -17.25 5.36
C LEU A 22 -0.82 -16.01 4.49
N LEU A 23 0.34 -15.95 3.82
CA LEU A 23 0.74 -14.84 2.97
C LEU A 23 -0.18 -14.66 1.74
N CYS A 24 -0.78 -15.75 1.24
CA CYS A 24 -1.70 -15.71 0.10
C CYS A 24 -3.18 -15.69 0.51
N MET A 25 -3.51 -15.81 1.80
CA MET A 25 -4.90 -15.73 2.25
C MET A 25 -5.45 -14.32 2.06
N ARG A 26 -6.72 -14.27 1.65
CA ARG A 26 -7.42 -13.04 1.30
C ARG A 26 -8.64 -12.87 2.21
N ASN A 27 -8.95 -11.62 2.56
CA ASN A 27 -10.19 -11.27 3.25
C ASN A 27 -11.37 -11.17 2.25
N ASN A 28 -12.55 -10.74 2.72
CA ASN A 28 -13.75 -10.57 1.87
C ASN A 28 -13.61 -9.46 0.81
N LEU A 29 -12.60 -8.60 0.90
CA LEU A 29 -12.24 -7.62 -0.12
C LEU A 29 -11.19 -8.17 -1.09
N GLU A 30 -10.90 -9.47 -1.01
CA GLU A 30 -9.82 -10.16 -1.73
C GLU A 30 -8.40 -9.62 -1.43
N GLU A 31 -8.22 -8.93 -0.30
CA GLU A 31 -6.96 -8.33 0.09
C GLU A 31 -6.12 -9.30 0.93
N THR A 32 -4.85 -9.46 0.57
CA THR A 32 -3.85 -10.14 1.41
C THR A 32 -3.36 -9.24 2.54
N ALA A 33 -2.58 -9.79 3.47
CA ALA A 33 -1.95 -9.00 4.53
C ALA A 33 -1.07 -7.86 3.98
N LEU A 34 -0.44 -8.03 2.80
CA LEU A 34 0.32 -6.99 2.10
C LEU A 34 -0.57 -5.82 1.67
N PHE A 35 -1.75 -6.10 1.09
CA PHE A 35 -2.69 -5.06 0.72
C PHE A 35 -3.12 -4.23 1.93
N ARG A 36 -3.37 -4.90 3.07
CA ARG A 36 -3.75 -4.23 4.31
C ARG A 36 -2.63 -3.36 4.87
N SER A 37 -1.38 -3.84 4.87
CA SER A 37 -0.26 -3.02 5.34
C SER A 37 -0.09 -1.75 4.48
N VAL A 38 -0.26 -1.87 3.16
CA VAL A 38 -0.16 -0.73 2.24
C VAL A 38 -1.32 0.25 2.39
N ARG A 39 -2.55 -0.25 2.52
CA ARG A 39 -3.74 0.58 2.76
C ARG A 39 -3.62 1.45 4.01
N TYR A 40 -3.03 0.91 5.07
CA TYR A 40 -2.87 1.62 6.34
C TYR A 40 -1.50 2.28 6.52
N GLY A 41 -0.65 2.29 5.50
CA GLY A 41 0.67 2.93 5.58
C GLY A 41 1.63 2.26 6.59
N ASN A 42 1.39 1.01 6.97
CA ASN A 42 2.24 0.27 7.89
C ASN A 42 3.48 -0.28 7.15
N LYS A 43 4.54 0.52 7.13
CA LYS A 43 5.78 0.25 6.40
C LYS A 43 6.51 -0.98 6.90
N GLU A 44 6.60 -1.15 8.23
CA GLU A 44 7.28 -2.29 8.85
C GLU A 44 6.64 -3.60 8.39
N MET A 45 5.32 -3.68 8.43
CA MET A 45 4.58 -4.85 8.00
C MET A 45 4.66 -5.06 6.48
N PHE A 46 4.63 -3.97 5.69
CA PHE A 46 4.91 -4.03 4.26
C PHE A 46 6.28 -4.66 3.99
N HIS A 47 7.34 -4.23 4.67
CA HIS A 47 8.68 -4.79 4.49
C HIS A 47 8.78 -6.26 4.90
N ILE A 48 8.07 -6.68 5.95
CA ILE A 48 8.00 -8.09 6.35
C ILE A 48 7.43 -8.94 5.21
N PHE A 49 6.29 -8.54 4.66
CA PHE A 49 5.61 -9.29 3.61
C PHE A 49 6.33 -9.20 2.27
N ALA A 50 6.77 -8.00 1.86
CA ALA A 50 7.50 -7.79 0.62
C ALA A 50 8.81 -8.60 0.57
N ARG A 51 9.54 -8.71 1.69
CA ARG A 51 10.76 -9.56 1.77
C ARG A 51 10.47 -11.04 1.61
N LYS A 52 9.28 -11.51 2.00
CA LYS A 52 8.87 -12.91 1.78
C LYS A 52 8.46 -13.11 0.32
N ILE A 53 7.74 -12.15 -0.26
CA ILE A 53 7.26 -12.21 -1.65
C ILE A 53 8.42 -12.11 -2.66
N SER A 54 9.47 -11.36 -2.36
CA SER A 54 10.64 -11.23 -3.24
C SER A 54 11.43 -12.55 -3.43
N ARG A 55 11.06 -13.62 -2.71
CA ARG A 55 11.65 -14.96 -2.85
C ARG A 55 10.95 -15.81 -3.92
N TYR A 56 9.78 -15.38 -4.40
CA TYR A 56 9.05 -16.04 -5.46
C TYR A 56 9.50 -15.48 -6.82
N GLU A 57 9.39 -16.32 -7.85
CA GLU A 57 9.54 -15.89 -9.23
C GLU A 57 8.56 -14.77 -9.57
N GLU A 58 8.96 -13.91 -10.51
CA GLU A 58 8.25 -12.68 -10.81
C GLU A 58 6.78 -12.89 -11.22
N GLU A 59 6.50 -13.97 -11.95
CA GLU A 59 5.14 -14.37 -12.35
C GLU A 59 4.27 -14.70 -11.13
N ASN A 60 4.85 -15.43 -10.18
CA ASN A 60 4.20 -15.84 -8.94
C ASN A 60 4.01 -14.66 -7.97
N GLN A 61 4.85 -13.63 -8.03
CA GLN A 61 4.66 -12.42 -7.23
C GLN A 61 3.35 -11.70 -7.56
N LYS A 62 2.88 -11.77 -8.81
CA LYS A 62 1.64 -11.11 -9.25
C LYS A 62 0.42 -11.53 -8.42
N LEU A 63 0.39 -12.78 -7.94
CA LEU A 63 -0.66 -13.32 -7.07
C LEU A 63 -0.80 -12.59 -5.73
N PHE A 64 0.26 -11.93 -5.26
CA PHE A 64 0.28 -11.17 -4.01
C PHE A 64 0.11 -9.66 -4.24
N LEU A 65 0.51 -9.18 -5.42
CA LEU A 65 0.59 -7.75 -5.74
C LEU A 65 -0.67 -7.22 -6.42
N GLN A 66 -1.52 -8.09 -6.98
CA GLN A 66 -2.72 -7.72 -7.73
C GLN A 66 -3.97 -8.51 -7.29
N ARG A 67 -5.10 -7.81 -7.18
CA ARG A 67 -6.45 -8.37 -6.94
C ARG A 67 -7.09 -8.86 -8.25
N THR A 68 -8.21 -9.57 -8.17
CA THR A 68 -8.91 -10.06 -9.37
C THR A 68 -9.49 -8.92 -10.21
N ASP A 69 -9.86 -7.81 -9.56
CA ASP A 69 -10.28 -6.55 -10.19
C ASP A 69 -9.11 -5.72 -10.78
N LYS A 70 -7.94 -6.33 -10.94
CA LYS A 70 -6.69 -5.71 -11.43
C LYS A 70 -6.10 -4.62 -10.53
N THR A 71 -6.72 -4.30 -9.39
CA THR A 71 -6.16 -3.35 -8.42
C THR A 71 -4.84 -3.87 -7.89
N THR A 72 -3.78 -3.06 -7.98
CA THR A 72 -2.47 -3.39 -7.44
C THR A 72 -2.26 -2.74 -6.07
N ILE A 73 -1.23 -3.18 -5.35
CA ILE A 73 -0.82 -2.49 -4.12
C ILE A 73 -0.40 -1.03 -4.37
N LEU A 74 0.10 -0.69 -5.57
CA LEU A 74 0.45 0.69 -5.92
C LEU A 74 -0.81 1.57 -6.04
N HIS A 75 -1.87 1.06 -6.68
CA HIS A 75 -3.17 1.74 -6.72
C HIS A 75 -3.69 2.01 -5.31
N ILE A 76 -3.63 1.01 -4.42
CA ILE A 76 -4.09 1.17 -3.03
C ILE A 76 -3.24 2.18 -2.24
N ALA A 77 -1.92 2.19 -2.41
CA ALA A 77 -1.05 3.16 -1.74
C ALA A 77 -1.42 4.60 -2.10
N ILE A 78 -1.67 4.85 -3.38
CA ILE A 78 -2.05 6.16 -3.92
C ILE A 78 -3.44 6.57 -3.45
N LEU A 79 -4.44 5.68 -3.59
CA LEU A 79 -5.81 5.95 -3.14
C LEU A 79 -5.91 6.18 -1.63
N SER A 80 -5.03 5.55 -0.86
CA SER A 80 -4.94 5.73 0.60
C SER A 80 -4.03 6.89 1.02
N LYS A 81 -3.49 7.65 0.06
CA LYS A 81 -2.58 8.79 0.27
C LYS A 81 -1.28 8.45 1.02
N ASN A 82 -0.85 7.19 0.97
CA ASN A 82 0.43 6.75 1.52
C ASN A 82 1.54 6.96 0.48
N PHE A 83 1.81 8.21 0.09
CA PHE A 83 2.65 8.53 -1.08
C PHE A 83 4.11 8.08 -0.95
N GLU A 84 4.68 8.17 0.25
CA GLU A 84 6.06 7.69 0.49
C GLU A 84 6.14 6.16 0.28
N LEU A 85 5.16 5.42 0.80
CA LEU A 85 5.07 3.98 0.58
C LEU A 85 4.73 3.65 -0.88
N ALA A 86 3.97 4.50 -1.58
CA ALA A 86 3.70 4.34 -3.00
C ALA A 86 4.99 4.44 -3.84
N LEU A 87 5.88 5.39 -3.50
CA LEU A 87 7.19 5.52 -4.13
C LEU A 87 8.04 4.26 -3.87
N GLU A 88 8.12 3.79 -2.63
CA GLU A 88 8.85 2.56 -2.29
C GLU A 88 8.31 1.32 -3.04
N ILE A 89 7.00 1.24 -3.24
CA ILE A 89 6.36 0.17 -4.04
C ILE A 89 6.74 0.29 -5.51
N ALA A 90 6.71 1.50 -6.08
CA ALA A 90 7.07 1.74 -7.48
C ALA A 90 8.54 1.38 -7.74
N GLU A 91 9.45 1.67 -6.82
CA GLU A 91 10.87 1.30 -6.93
C GLU A 91 11.09 -0.21 -6.76
N LYS A 92 10.39 -0.85 -5.82
CA LYS A 92 10.57 -2.28 -5.51
C LYS A 92 9.92 -3.20 -6.52
N PHE A 93 8.77 -2.80 -7.06
CA PHE A 93 7.96 -3.59 -7.98
C PHE A 93 7.69 -2.79 -9.25
N GLU A 94 8.77 -2.44 -9.96
CA GLU A 94 8.78 -1.49 -11.08
C GLU A 94 7.67 -1.72 -12.10
N LYS A 95 7.36 -2.97 -12.46
CA LYS A 95 6.26 -3.30 -13.38
C LYS A 95 4.89 -2.73 -13.00
N LEU A 96 4.64 -2.50 -11.71
CA LEU A 96 3.34 -2.01 -11.23
C LEU A 96 3.06 -0.57 -11.71
N VAL A 97 4.08 0.20 -12.09
CA VAL A 97 3.89 1.57 -12.60
C VAL A 97 3.12 1.59 -13.93
N TYR A 98 3.16 0.49 -14.69
CA TYR A 98 2.47 0.34 -15.97
C TYR A 98 1.18 -0.46 -15.87
N GLU A 99 0.91 -1.12 -14.74
CA GLU A 99 -0.32 -1.90 -14.55
C GLU A 99 -1.53 -0.97 -14.49
N ARG A 100 -2.63 -1.43 -15.09
CA ARG A 100 -3.91 -0.72 -15.13
C ARG A 100 -4.93 -1.46 -14.28
N ASP A 101 -5.72 -0.72 -13.51
CA ASP A 101 -6.84 -1.28 -12.76
C ASP A 101 -8.03 -1.63 -13.67
N ALA A 102 -9.18 -1.97 -13.07
CA ALA A 102 -10.40 -2.28 -13.79
C ALA A 102 -10.91 -1.13 -14.66
N ASP A 103 -10.66 0.12 -14.26
CA ASP A 103 -11.06 1.33 -14.99
C ASP A 103 -10.03 1.71 -16.07
N GLY A 104 -8.96 0.92 -16.23
CA GLY A 104 -7.91 1.18 -17.19
C GLY A 104 -6.93 2.24 -16.75
N MET A 105 -6.91 2.63 -15.48
CA MET A 105 -6.07 3.70 -14.94
C MET A 105 -4.79 3.13 -14.33
N THR A 106 -3.65 3.78 -14.59
CA THR A 106 -2.40 3.50 -13.85
C THR A 106 -2.38 4.25 -12.52
N GLY A 107 -1.44 3.90 -11.64
CA GLY A 107 -1.23 4.62 -10.38
C GLY A 107 -1.05 6.13 -10.55
N LEU A 108 -0.24 6.57 -11.51
CA LEU A 108 -0.04 7.99 -11.76
C LEU A 108 -1.32 8.69 -12.23
N GLN A 109 -2.11 8.03 -13.07
CA GLN A 109 -3.40 8.58 -13.53
C GLN A 109 -4.40 8.69 -12.37
N LEU A 110 -4.46 7.69 -11.47
CA LEU A 110 -5.26 7.76 -10.25
C LEU A 110 -4.81 8.91 -9.33
N LEU A 111 -3.50 9.13 -9.20
CA LEU A 111 -2.97 10.25 -8.42
C LEU A 111 -3.46 11.60 -8.98
N SER A 112 -3.45 11.76 -10.31
CA SER A 112 -3.96 12.96 -10.99
C SER A 112 -5.45 13.22 -10.73
N CYS A 113 -6.24 12.20 -10.40
CA CYS A 113 -7.65 12.35 -10.04
C CYS A 113 -7.88 12.84 -8.60
N ASN A 114 -6.82 13.06 -7.80
CA ASN A 114 -6.91 13.60 -6.45
C ASN A 114 -6.32 15.03 -6.42
N PRO A 115 -7.15 16.09 -6.58
CA PRO A 115 -6.66 17.48 -6.55
C PRO A 115 -5.89 17.83 -5.28
N GLY A 116 -6.27 17.24 -4.13
CA GLY A 116 -5.60 17.48 -2.85
C GLY A 116 -4.16 16.94 -2.78
N ALA A 117 -3.72 16.12 -3.73
CA ALA A 117 -2.32 15.72 -3.84
C ALA A 117 -1.42 16.82 -4.44
N PHE A 118 -2.01 17.85 -5.06
CA PHE A 118 -1.32 18.95 -5.72
C PHE A 118 -1.61 20.31 -5.07
N GLN A 119 -2.47 20.34 -4.05
CA GLN A 119 -2.70 21.54 -3.23
C GLN A 119 -1.44 21.87 -2.45
N ARG A 120 -1.17 23.17 -2.34
CA ARG A 120 -0.03 23.69 -1.59
C ARG A 120 -0.41 23.85 -0.12
N ASP A 121 0.55 23.66 0.78
CA ASP A 121 0.33 23.74 2.22
C ASP A 121 -0.12 25.14 2.70
N ASP A 122 0.15 26.20 1.92
CA ASP A 122 -0.26 27.57 2.21
C ASP A 122 -1.77 27.82 2.03
N GLU A 123 -2.47 27.03 1.20
CA GLU A 123 -3.93 27.13 1.02
C GLU A 123 -4.73 26.57 2.20
N LEU A 124 -4.13 25.72 3.04
CA LEU A 124 -4.76 25.13 4.23
C LEU A 124 -4.82 26.11 5.42
N GLY A 125 -3.96 27.14 5.43
CA GLY A 125 -3.86 28.11 6.53
C GLY A 125 -4.79 29.32 6.42
N PHE A 126 -5.29 29.65 5.23
CA PHE A 126 -6.06 30.90 5.01
C PHE A 126 -7.47 30.89 5.63
N PHE A 127 -8.05 29.72 5.90
CA PHE A 127 -9.40 29.63 6.49
C PHE A 127 -9.44 29.56 8.02
N ASN A 128 -8.28 29.52 8.70
CA ASN A 128 -8.23 29.34 10.16
C ASN A 128 -7.78 30.58 10.95
N SER A 129 -7.63 31.74 10.29
CA SER A 129 -7.26 33.01 10.94
C SER A 129 -8.40 34.03 11.02
N GLY A 130 -9.65 33.59 10.85
CA GLY A 130 -10.81 34.48 10.69
C GLY A 130 -11.52 35.00 11.95
N TRP A 131 -11.27 34.50 13.17
CA TRP A 131 -12.01 34.98 14.37
C TRP A 131 -11.21 34.96 15.66
N TYR A 132 -10.47 36.04 15.92
CA TYR A 132 -10.31 36.62 17.26
C TYR A 132 -10.19 38.14 17.10
N THR A 133 -11.33 38.81 16.96
CA THR A 133 -11.52 40.21 17.36
C THR A 133 -12.07 40.25 18.78
#